data_AF-A0A135VQ84-F1
#
_entry.id   AF-A0A135VQ84-F1
#
_cell.length_a   1.000
_cell.length_b   1.000
_cell.length_c   1.000
_cell.angle_alpha   90.00
_cell.angle_beta   90.00
_cell.angle_gamma   90.00
#
_symmetry.space_group_name_H-M   'P 1'
#
loop_
_entity.id
_entity.type
_entity.pdbx_description
1 polymer ?
#
loop_
_entity_poly.entity_id
_entity_poly.type
_entity_poly.pdbx_seq_one_letter_code
_entity_poly.pdbx_strand_id
1 'polypeptide(L)'
;MSQTENQKLVETGKILGGMYSSLIIFFAILFFLGFTFSPLADWVKERSFILIWTVGAFIIVIGTELSRVLFKSGVTIVGYLGLLALNLMMVVLGLAVYVDIIDLTTSPVTIPWIVLLVILSILWYIVLSLLMFRERRRR
;
A
#
# COMPACT_ATOMS: atom_id res chain seq x y z
N MET A 1 20.64 13.61 19.77
CA MET A 1 19.34 14.16 19.36
C MET A 1 18.87 15.15 20.42
N SER A 2 18.49 16.35 20.01
CA SER A 2 17.87 17.33 20.92
C SER A 2 16.47 16.87 21.34
N GLN A 3 16.02 17.18 22.56
CA GLN A 3 14.65 16.88 22.99
C GLN A 3 13.59 17.42 22.02
N THR A 4 13.84 18.58 21.41
CA THR A 4 12.96 19.22 20.42
C THR A 4 12.86 18.42 19.11
N GLU A 5 13.94 17.75 18.71
CA GLU A 5 13.99 16.94 17.49
C GLU A 5 13.23 15.62 17.67
N ASN A 6 13.32 15.03 18.87
CA ASN A 6 12.58 13.82 19.21
C ASN A 6 11.07 14.09 19.29
N GLN A 7 10.67 15.24 19.83
CA GLN A 7 9.26 15.64 19.93
C GLN A 7 8.61 15.81 18.54
N LYS A 8 9.32 16.40 17.57
CA LYS A 8 8.87 16.50 16.18
C LYS A 8 8.69 15.15 15.49
N LEU A 9 9.58 14.19 15.74
CA LEU A 9 9.46 12.83 15.19
C LEU A 9 8.23 12.11 15.74
N VAL A 10 7.92 12.29 17.03
CA VAL A 10 6.73 11.71 17.66
C VAL A 10 5.44 12.30 17.07
N GLU A 11 5.37 13.62 16.88
CA GLU A 11 4.21 14.26 16.25
C GLU A 11 4.02 13.81 14.80
N THR A 12 5.10 13.78 14.02
CA THR A 12 5.05 13.30 12.63
C THR A 12 4.60 11.85 12.56
N GLY A 13 5.11 10.99 13.46
CA GLY A 13 4.73 9.58 13.55
C GLY A 13 3.25 9.39 13.90
N LYS A 14 2.68 10.24 14.76
CA LYS A 14 1.24 10.21 15.08
C LYS A 14 0.39 10.56 13.86
N ILE A 15 0.76 11.60 13.12
CA ILE A 15 0.03 12.04 11.91
C ILE A 15 0.10 10.94 10.84
N LEU A 16 1.30 10.45 10.52
CA LEU A 16 1.49 9.40 9.53
C LEU A 16 0.80 8.09 9.96
N GLY A 17 0.81 7.75 11.24
CA GLY A 17 0.10 6.60 11.79
C GLY A 17 -1.42 6.73 11.62
N GLY A 18 -1.98 7.92 11.87
CA GLY A 18 -3.41 8.21 11.64
C GLY A 18 -3.81 8.18 10.16
N MET A 19 -2.94 8.67 9.26
CA MET A 19 -3.16 8.55 7.82
C MET A 19 -3.08 7.11 7.33
N TYR A 20 -2.12 6.34 7.85
CA TYR A 20 -1.96 4.94 7.51
C TYR A 20 -3.17 4.11 7.92
N SER A 21 -3.66 4.28 9.15
CA SER A 21 -4.82 3.55 9.65
C SER A 21 -6.11 3.93 8.91
N SER A 22 -6.32 5.21 8.60
CA SER A 22 -7.49 5.64 7.83
C SER A 22 -7.48 5.08 6.40
N LEU A 23 -6.31 4.98 5.77
CA LEU A 23 -6.18 4.37 4.45
C LEU A 23 -6.47 2.87 4.48
N ILE A 24 -6.03 2.12 5.51
CA ILE A 24 -6.37 0.70 5.66
C ILE A 24 -7.87 0.51 5.81
N ILE A 25 -8.52 1.33 6.64
CA ILE A 25 -9.97 1.28 6.82
C ILE A 25 -10.68 1.58 5.50
N PHE A 26 -10.22 2.61 4.78
CA PHE A 26 -10.78 2.96 3.48
C PHE A 26 -10.60 1.83 2.45
N PHE A 27 -9.44 1.19 2.42
CA PHE A 27 -9.16 0.03 1.57
C PHE A 27 -10.11 -1.14 1.89
N ALA A 28 -10.31 -1.45 3.17
CA ALA A 28 -11.24 -2.49 3.59
C ALA A 28 -12.70 -2.17 3.20
N ILE A 29 -13.12 -0.92 3.31
CA ILE A 29 -14.46 -0.48 2.88
C ILE A 29 -14.62 -0.63 1.36
N LEU A 30 -13.64 -0.17 0.57
CA LEU A 30 -13.67 -0.31 -0.88
C LEU A 30 -13.74 -1.77 -1.31
N PHE A 31 -13.00 -2.62 -0.63
CA PHE A 31 -13.01 -4.05 -0.86
C PHE A 31 -14.37 -4.68 -0.53
N PHE A 32 -14.98 -4.30 0.60
CA PHE A 32 -16.33 -4.73 0.96
C PHE A 32 -17.39 -4.24 -0.04
N LEU A 33 -17.26 -3.00 -0.53
CA LEU A 33 -18.10 -2.47 -1.60
C LEU A 33 -17.86 -3.17 -2.94
N GLY A 34 -16.78 -3.93 -3.11
CA GLY A 34 -16.52 -4.76 -4.29
C GLY A 34 -17.70 -5.65 -4.69
N PHE A 35 -18.38 -6.23 -3.70
CA PHE A 35 -19.57 -7.07 -3.93
C PHE A 35 -20.72 -6.29 -4.58
N THR A 36 -20.89 -5.01 -4.26
CA THR A 36 -21.97 -4.19 -4.82
C THR A 36 -21.66 -3.74 -6.25
N PHE A 37 -20.39 -3.83 -6.68
CA PHE A 37 -19.96 -3.51 -8.03
C PHE A 37 -20.08 -4.70 -9.00
N SER A 38 -20.24 -5.93 -8.50
CA SER A 38 -20.43 -7.14 -9.32
C SER A 38 -21.57 -7.05 -10.37
N PRO A 39 -22.75 -6.48 -10.08
CA PRO A 39 -23.82 -6.34 -11.08
C PRO A 39 -23.65 -5.13 -12.02
N LEU A 40 -22.63 -4.28 -11.83
CA LEU A 40 -22.45 -3.08 -12.63
C LEU A 40 -21.76 -3.37 -13.97
N ALA A 41 -21.75 -2.37 -14.85
CA ALA A 41 -21.05 -2.45 -16.14
C ALA A 41 -19.52 -2.60 -15.96
N ASP A 42 -18.87 -3.27 -16.90
CA ASP A 42 -17.44 -3.62 -16.82
C ASP A 42 -16.51 -2.41 -16.67
N TRP A 43 -16.82 -1.30 -17.33
CA TRP A 43 -16.05 -0.06 -17.18
C TRP A 43 -16.10 0.53 -15.75
N VAL A 44 -17.18 0.26 -14.99
CA VAL A 44 -17.29 0.68 -13.58
C VAL A 44 -16.43 -0.22 -12.71
N LYS A 45 -16.51 -1.53 -12.95
CA LYS A 45 -15.70 -2.56 -12.26
C LYS A 45 -14.20 -2.32 -12.42
N GLU A 46 -13.76 -1.97 -13.61
CA GLU A 46 -12.36 -1.63 -13.89
C GLU A 46 -11.90 -0.38 -13.13
N ARG A 47 -12.74 0.67 -13.09
CA ARG A 47 -12.40 1.91 -12.37
C ARG A 47 -12.33 1.71 -10.86
N SER A 48 -13.26 0.95 -10.29
CA SER A 48 -13.22 0.59 -8.86
C SER A 48 -12.02 -0.29 -8.53
N PHE A 49 -11.59 -1.15 -9.47
CA PHE A 49 -10.37 -1.93 -9.33
C PHE A 49 -9.11 -1.05 -9.29
N ILE A 50 -8.97 -0.10 -10.21
CA ILE A 50 -7.86 0.86 -10.23
C ILE A 50 -7.84 1.70 -8.95
N LEU A 51 -9.02 2.09 -8.45
CA LEU A 51 -9.13 2.85 -7.20
C LEU A 51 -8.58 2.05 -6.02
N ILE A 52 -8.95 0.77 -5.88
CA ILE A 52 -8.44 -0.11 -4.82
C ILE A 52 -6.92 -0.24 -4.91
N TRP A 53 -6.38 -0.48 -6.11
CA TRP A 53 -4.94 -0.52 -6.32
C TRP A 53 -4.27 0.78 -5.90
N THR A 54 -4.85 1.92 -6.28
CA THR A 54 -4.31 3.25 -5.98
C THR A 54 -4.25 3.50 -4.48
N VAL A 55 -5.33 3.19 -3.75
CA VAL A 55 -5.37 3.29 -2.28
C VAL A 55 -4.32 2.36 -1.65
N GLY A 56 -4.19 1.14 -2.17
CA GLY A 56 -3.14 0.21 -1.78
C GLY A 56 -1.72 0.77 -1.97
N ALA A 57 -1.46 1.40 -3.12
CA ALA A 57 -0.18 2.06 -3.40
C ALA A 57 0.09 3.20 -2.40
N PHE A 58 -0.92 3.99 -2.04
CA PHE A 58 -0.80 5.02 -1.00
C PHE A 58 -0.51 4.43 0.39
N ILE A 59 -1.12 3.30 0.76
CA ILE A 59 -0.80 2.58 2.00
C ILE A 59 0.69 2.22 2.04
N ILE A 60 1.23 1.70 0.93
CA ILE A 60 2.66 1.36 0.83
C ILE A 60 3.54 2.62 1.02
N VAL A 61 3.20 3.74 0.38
CA VAL A 61 3.97 5.00 0.48
C VAL A 61 3.91 5.55 1.91
N ILE A 62 2.73 5.71 2.48
CA ILE A 62 2.58 6.26 3.84
C ILE A 62 3.20 5.31 4.88
N GLY A 63 3.03 4.00 4.72
CA GLY A 63 3.67 3.00 5.58
C GLY A 63 5.20 3.03 5.49
N THR A 64 5.76 3.33 4.31
CA THR A 64 7.20 3.55 4.12
C THR A 64 7.69 4.77 4.88
N GLU A 65 7.01 5.92 4.73
CA GLU A 65 7.38 7.15 5.43
C GLU A 65 7.21 7.00 6.95
N LEU A 66 6.13 6.34 7.40
CA LEU A 66 5.93 6.01 8.81
C LEU A 66 7.08 5.14 9.34
N SER A 67 7.46 4.11 8.58
CA SER A 67 8.57 3.24 8.97
C SER A 67 9.91 3.96 8.98
N ARG A 68 10.14 4.95 8.11
CA ARG A 68 11.34 5.81 8.17
C ARG A 68 11.37 6.67 9.43
N VAL A 69 10.23 7.23 9.83
CA VAL A 69 10.12 8.00 11.09
C VAL A 69 10.38 7.07 12.28
N LEU A 70 9.78 5.88 12.29
CA LEU A 70 9.99 4.88 13.34
C LEU A 70 11.42 4.34 13.38
N PHE A 71 12.09 4.25 12.23
CA PHE A 71 13.49 3.85 12.15
C PHE A 71 14.41 4.88 12.81
N LYS A 72 14.14 6.18 12.65
CA LYS A 72 14.86 7.24 13.39
C LYS A 72 14.66 7.14 14.92
N SER A 73 13.57 6.52 15.37
CA SER A 73 13.31 6.23 16.79
C SER A 73 13.77 4.83 17.25
N GLY A 74 14.41 4.02 16.40
CA GLY A 74 15.04 2.75 16.82
C GLY A 74 14.47 1.46 16.21
N VAL A 75 13.52 1.51 15.26
CA VAL A 75 13.06 0.30 14.55
C VAL A 75 14.18 -0.29 13.68
N THR A 76 14.29 -1.62 13.65
CA THR A 76 15.31 -2.32 12.87
C THR A 76 14.95 -2.38 11.38
N ILE A 77 15.95 -2.62 10.52
CA ILE A 77 15.73 -2.74 9.07
C ILE A 77 14.81 -3.92 8.73
N VAL A 78 14.85 -4.97 9.55
CA VAL A 78 13.97 -6.14 9.43
C VAL A 78 12.52 -5.72 9.68
N GLY A 79 12.26 -4.87 10.68
CA GLY A 79 10.94 -4.31 10.93
C GLY A 79 10.41 -3.44 9.78
N TYR A 80 11.27 -2.60 9.20
CA TYR A 80 10.93 -1.80 8.02
C TYR A 80 10.55 -2.68 6.82
N LEU A 81 11.41 -3.65 6.47
CA LEU A 81 11.17 -4.53 5.33
C LEU A 81 9.96 -5.44 5.56
N GLY A 82 9.74 -5.87 6.80
CA GLY A 82 8.56 -6.63 7.21
C GLY A 82 7.27 -5.84 7.01
N LEU A 83 7.21 -4.58 7.46
CA LEU A 83 6.02 -3.73 7.26
C LEU A 83 5.78 -3.46 5.77
N LEU A 84 6.84 -3.18 5.01
CA LEU A 84 6.73 -2.96 3.57
C LEU A 84 6.22 -4.22 2.84
N ALA A 85 6.68 -5.40 3.24
CA ALA A 85 6.23 -6.68 2.70
C ALA A 85 4.77 -6.96 3.06
N LEU A 86 4.34 -6.66 4.29
CA LEU A 86 2.94 -6.78 4.71
C LEU A 86 2.02 -5.85 3.90
N ASN A 87 2.45 -4.62 3.63
CA ASN A 87 1.69 -3.69 2.81
C ASN A 87 1.57 -4.19 1.37
N LEU A 88 2.68 -4.68 0.79
CA LEU A 88 2.65 -5.27 -0.54
C LEU A 88 1.72 -6.49 -0.59
N MET A 89 1.82 -7.37 0.40
CA MET A 89 0.96 -8.55 0.52
C MET A 89 -0.52 -8.17 0.61
N MET A 90 -0.86 -7.13 1.39
CA MET A 90 -2.22 -6.61 1.48
C MET A 90 -2.74 -6.14 0.11
N VAL A 91 -1.92 -5.41 -0.65
CA VAL A 91 -2.29 -4.97 -2.00
C VAL A 91 -2.47 -6.16 -2.93
N VAL A 92 -1.51 -7.07 -2.99
CA VAL A 92 -1.56 -8.23 -3.91
C VAL A 92 -2.74 -9.14 -3.59
N LEU A 93 -2.97 -9.46 -2.30
CA LEU A 93 -4.12 -10.27 -1.89
C LEU A 93 -5.44 -9.54 -2.13
N GLY A 94 -5.50 -8.23 -1.84
CA GLY A 94 -6.69 -7.43 -2.11
C GLY A 94 -7.05 -7.42 -3.59
N LEU A 95 -6.06 -7.30 -4.49
CA LEU A 95 -6.31 -7.42 -5.93
C LEU A 95 -6.79 -8.84 -6.29
N ALA A 96 -6.11 -9.88 -5.80
CA ALA A 96 -6.46 -11.27 -6.12
C ALA A 96 -7.91 -11.61 -5.73
N VAL A 97 -8.32 -11.26 -4.52
CA VAL A 97 -9.68 -11.56 -4.06
C VAL A 97 -10.71 -10.67 -4.75
N TYR A 98 -10.38 -9.41 -5.06
CA TYR A 98 -11.32 -8.55 -5.77
C TYR A 98 -11.64 -9.05 -7.19
N VAL A 99 -10.64 -9.62 -7.87
CA VAL A 99 -10.81 -10.24 -9.19
C VAL A 99 -11.77 -11.43 -9.13
N ASP A 100 -11.68 -12.21 -8.06
CA ASP A 100 -12.58 -13.33 -7.79
C ASP A 100 -14.01 -12.85 -7.50
N ILE A 101 -14.17 -11.80 -6.69
CA ILE A 101 -15.48 -11.24 -6.32
C ILE A 101 -16.26 -10.69 -7.52
N ILE A 102 -15.57 -10.02 -8.45
CA ILE A 102 -16.22 -9.29 -9.55
C ILE A 102 -16.34 -10.14 -10.83
N ASP A 103 -15.90 -11.40 -10.79
CA ASP A 103 -15.87 -12.33 -11.92
C ASP A 103 -15.27 -11.70 -13.20
N LEU A 104 -14.19 -10.94 -13.01
CA LEU A 104 -13.43 -10.37 -14.11
C LEU A 104 -12.59 -11.41 -14.85
N THR A 105 -12.64 -12.67 -14.42
CA THR A 105 -11.90 -13.80 -14.99
C THR A 105 -12.30 -14.11 -16.43
N THR A 106 -13.50 -13.67 -16.83
CA THR A 106 -14.07 -13.87 -18.17
C THR A 106 -13.67 -12.77 -19.17
N SER A 107 -13.16 -11.63 -18.67
CA SER A 107 -12.75 -10.51 -19.53
C SER A 107 -11.30 -10.70 -20.02
N PRO A 108 -11.06 -10.73 -21.34
CA PRO A 108 -9.72 -10.92 -21.90
C PRO A 108 -8.78 -9.74 -21.61
N VAL A 109 -9.31 -8.60 -21.17
CA VAL A 109 -8.54 -7.37 -20.92
C VAL A 109 -8.13 -7.26 -19.45
N THR A 110 -8.89 -7.84 -18.52
CA THR A 110 -8.65 -7.63 -17.08
C THR A 110 -7.45 -8.40 -16.56
N ILE A 111 -7.25 -9.65 -16.97
CA ILE A 111 -6.10 -10.48 -16.53
C ILE A 111 -4.76 -9.78 -16.82
N PRO A 112 -4.50 -9.27 -18.04
CA PRO A 112 -3.31 -8.46 -18.31
C PRO A 112 -3.16 -7.22 -17.40
N TRP A 113 -4.25 -6.50 -17.13
CA TRP A 113 -4.22 -5.34 -16.25
C TRP A 113 -3.86 -5.70 -14.81
N ILE A 114 -4.44 -6.79 -14.27
CA ILE A 114 -4.12 -7.28 -12.92
C ILE A 114 -2.63 -7.62 -12.83
N VAL A 115 -2.11 -8.37 -13.79
CA VAL A 115 -0.70 -8.74 -13.84
C VAL A 115 0.17 -7.49 -13.90
N LEU A 116 -0.18 -6.50 -14.72
CA LEU A 116 0.53 -5.23 -14.81
C LEU A 116 0.52 -4.46 -13.48
N LEU A 117 -0.62 -4.36 -12.81
CA LEU A 117 -0.74 -3.68 -11.52
C LEU A 117 0.04 -4.40 -10.42
N VAL A 118 0.08 -5.73 -10.42
CA VAL A 118 0.91 -6.52 -9.50
C VAL A 118 2.40 -6.28 -9.77
N ILE A 119 2.81 -6.30 -11.04
CA ILE A 119 4.20 -6.00 -11.43
C ILE A 119 4.59 -4.58 -10.99
N LEU A 120 3.73 -3.59 -11.20
CA LEU A 120 3.95 -2.22 -10.74
C LEU A 120 4.08 -2.14 -9.22
N SER A 121 3.24 -2.84 -8.45
CA SER A 121 3.36 -2.91 -7.00
C SER A 121 4.70 -3.50 -6.54
N ILE A 122 5.18 -4.56 -7.21
CA ILE A 122 6.47 -5.18 -6.92
C ILE A 122 7.63 -4.23 -7.26
N LEU A 123 7.58 -3.59 -8.44
CA LEU A 123 8.58 -2.59 -8.82
C LEU A 123 8.63 -1.44 -7.82
N TRP A 124 7.46 -0.98 -7.38
CA TRP A 124 7.35 0.07 -6.37
C TRP A 124 7.98 -0.34 -5.04
N TYR A 125 7.72 -1.57 -4.58
CA TYR A 125 8.37 -2.15 -3.40
C TYR A 125 9.90 -2.16 -3.52
N ILE A 126 10.43 -2.58 -4.68
CA ILE A 126 11.87 -2.62 -4.95
C ILE A 126 12.46 -1.20 -4.90
N VAL A 127 11.82 -0.23 -5.56
CA VAL A 127 12.26 1.17 -5.57
C VAL A 127 12.31 1.73 -4.15
N LEU A 128 11.26 1.55 -3.35
CA LEU A 128 11.20 2.06 -1.97
C LEU A 128 12.24 1.37 -1.07
N SER A 129 12.46 0.07 -1.26
CA SER A 129 13.52 -0.66 -0.57
C SER A 129 14.91 -0.13 -0.92
N LEU A 130 15.19 0.08 -2.21
CA LEU A 130 16.47 0.62 -2.68
C LEU A 130 16.73 2.06 -2.19
N LEU A 131 15.70 2.91 -2.19
CA LEU A 131 15.80 4.27 -1.65
C LEU A 131 16.19 4.26 -0.17
N MET A 132 15.61 3.35 0.62
CA MET A 132 15.95 3.17 2.03
C MET A 132 17.40 2.69 2.21
N PHE A 133 17.86 1.71 1.43
CA PHE A 133 19.26 1.27 1.46
C PHE A 133 20.24 2.38 1.06
N ARG A 134 19.87 3.22 0.08
CA ARG A 134 20.67 4.38 -0.34
C ARG A 134 20.80 5.40 0.79
N GLU A 135 19.70 5.69 1.49
CA GLU A 135 19.72 6.64 2.62
C GLU A 135 20.58 6.10 3.77
N ARG A 136 20.58 4.78 3.97
CA ARG A 136 21.46 4.12 4.95
C ARG A 136 22.94 4.27 4.63
N ARG A 137 23.35 4.17 3.36
CA ARG A 137 24.77 4.36 2.98
C ARG A 137 25.27 5.80 3.13
N ARG A 138 24.35 6.78 3.22
CA ARG A 138 24.68 8.20 3.35
C ARG A 138 24.80 8.67 4.80
N ARG A 139 24.45 7.83 5.77
CA ARG A 139 24.62 8.06 7.21
C ARG A 139 25.77 7.22 7.72
#